data_AF-A0A9P1I3S0-F1
#
_entry.id   AF-A0A9P1I3S0-F1
#
_cell.length_a   1.000
_cell.length_b   1.000
_cell.length_c   1.000
_cell.angle_alpha   90.00
_cell.angle_beta   90.00
_cell.angle_gamma   90.00
#
_symmetry.space_group_name_H-M   'P 1'
#
loop_
_entity.id
_entity.type
_entity.pdbx_description
1 polymer ?
#
loop_
_entity_poly.entity_id
_entity_poly.type
_entity_poly.pdbx_seq_one_letter_code
_entity_poly.pdbx_strand_id
1 'polypeptide(L)'
;MSATQPSLISSANEFVNRVIYIDLNDKKNFTSSKQSNIQKKLTEMMQDRGWYPKPPRTCSRIFYKRDDSANWRPEEEVQEAIDATQKLHRQADFQFAVLRPVCVTDDLTDDTFGNLFDGLD
;
A
#
# COMPACT_ATOMS: atom_id res chain seq x y z
N MET A 1 11.74 -37.25 -35.10
CA MET A 1 10.83 -36.09 -35.24
C MET A 1 10.68 -35.48 -33.87
N SER A 2 11.45 -34.44 -33.57
CA SER A 2 11.42 -33.78 -32.25
C SER A 2 10.42 -32.64 -32.31
N ALA A 3 9.32 -32.75 -31.57
CA ALA A 3 8.43 -31.64 -31.31
C ALA A 3 9.06 -30.75 -30.22
N THR A 4 9.60 -29.62 -30.62
CA THR A 4 10.00 -28.55 -29.70
C THR A 4 8.74 -27.97 -29.09
N GLN A 5 8.45 -28.27 -27.82
CA GLN A 5 7.43 -27.54 -27.07
C GLN A 5 7.86 -26.06 -27.01
N PRO A 6 6.95 -25.10 -27.22
CA PRO A 6 7.23 -23.72 -26.86
C PRO A 6 7.40 -23.71 -25.34
N SER A 7 8.63 -23.40 -24.90
CA SER A 7 8.88 -22.95 -23.54
C SER A 7 7.96 -21.76 -23.32
N LEU A 8 6.86 -21.99 -22.59
CA LEU A 8 6.09 -20.96 -21.94
C LEU A 8 7.09 -20.18 -21.10
N ILE A 9 7.54 -19.05 -21.67
CA ILE A 9 8.12 -17.96 -20.92
C ILE A 9 7.03 -17.66 -19.89
N SER A 10 7.22 -18.14 -18.67
CA SER A 10 6.36 -17.79 -17.55
C SER A 10 6.57 -16.31 -17.31
N SER A 11 5.82 -15.49 -18.05
CA SER A 11 5.63 -14.07 -17.85
C SER A 11 4.93 -13.89 -16.50
N ALA A 12 5.66 -14.10 -15.42
CA ALA A 12 5.20 -13.76 -14.09
C ALA A 12 5.43 -12.26 -13.88
N ASN A 13 4.82 -11.43 -14.74
CA ASN A 13 4.63 -10.02 -14.43
C ASN A 13 3.86 -9.96 -13.10
N GLU A 14 4.56 -9.81 -11.98
CA GLU A 14 3.94 -9.56 -10.68
C GLU A 14 3.37 -8.14 -10.72
N PHE A 15 2.14 -8.02 -11.20
CA PHE A 15 1.47 -6.73 -11.26
C PHE A 15 1.24 -6.20 -9.84
N VAL A 16 1.72 -4.98 -9.59
CA VAL A 16 1.22 -4.19 -8.47
C VAL A 16 -0.10 -3.60 -8.91
N ASN A 17 -1.15 -4.28 -8.50
CA ASN A 17 -2.48 -3.99 -9.01
C ASN A 17 -3.01 -2.68 -8.46
N ARG A 18 -2.70 -2.32 -7.21
CA ARG A 18 -3.03 -1.00 -6.66
C ARG A 18 -2.00 -0.52 -5.66
N VAL A 19 -1.81 0.79 -5.69
CA VAL A 19 -1.07 1.54 -4.69
C VAL A 19 -2.04 2.52 -4.06
N ILE A 20 -1.96 2.71 -2.75
CA ILE A 20 -2.77 3.67 -2.01
C ILE A 20 -1.86 4.57 -1.22
N TYR A 21 -2.14 5.86 -1.30
CA TYR A 21 -1.59 6.85 -0.40
C TYR A 21 -2.62 7.18 0.68
N ILE A 22 -2.24 7.11 1.95
CA ILE A 22 -3.06 7.47 3.10
C ILE A 22 -2.28 8.46 3.96
N ASP A 23 -2.87 9.62 4.20
CA ASP A 23 -2.28 10.67 5.01
C ASP A 23 -3.19 11.08 6.17
N LEU A 24 -2.54 11.49 7.26
CA LEU A 24 -3.21 12.01 8.44
C LEU A 24 -3.49 13.50 8.21
N ASN A 25 -4.76 13.87 8.15
CA ASN A 25 -5.19 15.25 8.02
C ASN A 25 -4.84 16.02 9.31
N ASP A 26 -3.68 16.68 9.32
CA ASP A 26 -3.10 17.32 10.51
C ASP A 26 -3.73 18.67 10.86
N LYS A 27 -5.00 18.90 10.52
CA LYS A 27 -5.76 20.09 10.93
C LYS A 27 -5.81 20.31 12.44
N LYS A 28 -5.43 19.30 13.23
CA LYS A 28 -5.45 19.30 14.69
C LYS A 28 -4.06 19.48 15.33
N ASN A 29 -3.01 19.80 14.56
CA ASN A 29 -1.65 20.06 15.04
C ASN A 29 -1.16 19.00 16.04
N PHE A 30 -1.14 17.73 15.62
CA PHE A 30 -0.64 16.66 16.47
C PHE A 30 0.87 16.82 16.74
N THR A 31 1.32 16.41 17.93
CA THR A 31 2.77 16.28 18.17
C THR A 31 3.34 15.19 17.26
N SER A 32 4.61 15.31 16.85
CA SER A 32 5.30 14.31 16.02
C SER A 32 5.20 12.89 16.59
N SER A 33 5.31 12.74 17.91
CA SER A 33 5.14 11.45 18.61
C SER A 33 3.73 10.88 18.46
N LYS A 34 2.69 11.72 18.51
CA LYS A 34 1.30 11.29 18.37
C LYS A 34 0.98 10.94 16.92
N GLN A 35 1.50 11.71 15.96
CA GLN A 35 1.41 11.39 14.54
C GLN A 35 2.05 10.03 14.24
N SER A 36 3.26 9.78 14.75
CA SER A 36 3.94 8.49 14.55
C SER A 36 3.15 7.33 15.15
N ASN A 37 2.59 7.46 16.35
CA ASN A 37 1.76 6.42 16.95
C ASN A 37 0.49 6.13 16.14
N ILE A 38 -0.17 7.18 15.65
CA ILE A 38 -1.36 7.06 14.79
C ILE A 38 -0.99 6.36 13.47
N GLN A 39 0.09 6.80 12.82
CA GLN A 39 0.54 6.22 11.55
C GLN A 39 1.01 4.77 11.71
N LYS A 40 1.68 4.45 12.81
CA LYS A 40 2.05 3.08 13.16
C LYS A 40 0.81 2.21 13.30
N LYS A 41 -0.23 2.71 13.98
CA LYS A 41 -1.45 1.92 14.15
C LYS A 41 -2.18 1.71 12.83
N LEU A 42 -2.28 2.74 11.99
CA LEU A 42 -2.82 2.61 10.64
C LEU A 42 -2.04 1.57 9.84
N THR A 43 -0.70 1.60 9.93
CA THR A 43 0.17 0.64 9.23
C THR A 43 -0.12 -0.79 9.66
N GLU A 44 -0.26 -1.05 10.97
CA GLU A 44 -0.68 -2.37 11.48
C GLU A 44 -2.04 -2.79 10.92
N MET A 45 -3.04 -1.90 10.93
CA MET A 45 -4.39 -2.21 10.44
C MET A 45 -4.43 -2.50 8.94
N MET A 46 -3.59 -1.83 8.15
CA MET A 46 -3.41 -2.08 6.73
C MET A 46 -2.73 -3.44 6.49
N GLN A 47 -1.69 -3.76 7.27
CA GLN A 47 -0.99 -5.05 7.20
C GLN A 47 -1.90 -6.23 7.54
N ASP A 48 -2.74 -6.10 8.56
CA ASP A 48 -3.74 -7.12 8.93
C ASP A 48 -4.74 -7.42 7.79
N ARG A 49 -4.88 -6.50 6.83
CA ARG A 49 -5.73 -6.63 5.63
C ARG A 49 -4.96 -7.07 4.39
N GLY A 50 -3.69 -7.44 4.54
CA GLY A 50 -2.83 -7.90 3.46
C GLY A 50 -2.25 -6.78 2.60
N TRP A 51 -2.25 -5.53 3.09
CA TRP A 51 -1.54 -4.43 2.44
C TRP A 51 -0.09 -4.37 2.91
N TYR A 52 0.81 -4.16 1.97
CA TYR A 52 2.24 -4.04 2.23
C TYR A 52 2.64 -2.56 2.30
N PRO A 53 3.25 -2.08 3.40
CA PRO A 53 3.72 -0.71 3.49
C PRO A 53 4.99 -0.49 2.67
N LYS A 54 5.11 0.67 2.00
CA LYS A 54 6.40 1.16 1.47
C LYS A 54 7.35 1.36 2.65
N PRO A 55 8.64 0.98 2.55
CA PRO A 55 9.64 1.38 3.53
C PRO A 55 9.63 2.90 3.77
N PRO A 56 9.72 3.38 5.04
CA PRO A 56 9.86 2.59 6.27
C PRO A 56 8.55 1.92 6.71
N ARG A 57 8.64 0.61 7.01
CA ARG A 57 7.49 -0.30 7.27
C ARG A 57 6.65 0.02 8.52
N THR A 58 7.08 0.97 9.35
CA THR A 58 6.47 1.26 10.66
C THR A 58 5.61 2.52 10.69
N CYS A 59 5.73 3.42 9.72
CA CYS A 59 4.99 4.69 9.64
C CYS A 59 4.73 5.04 8.17
N SER A 60 4.38 4.05 7.35
CA SER A 60 4.24 4.28 5.92
C SER A 60 2.94 5.00 5.60
N ARG A 61 3.01 5.92 4.63
CA ARG A 61 1.82 6.54 4.01
C ARG A 61 1.43 5.84 2.71
N ILE A 62 2.31 5.02 2.15
CA ILE A 62 2.11 4.37 0.87
C ILE A 62 1.95 2.87 1.11
N PHE A 63 0.89 2.30 0.61
CA PHE A 63 0.57 0.89 0.72
C PHE A 63 0.34 0.29 -0.65
N TYR A 64 0.69 -0.96 -0.84
CA TYR A 64 0.44 -1.68 -2.09
C TYR A 64 -0.12 -3.07 -1.81
N LYS A 65 -0.88 -3.61 -2.76
CA LYS A 65 -1.42 -4.96 -2.70
C LYS A 65 -1.37 -5.59 -4.09
N ARG A 66 -1.09 -6.89 -4.14
CA ARG A 66 -0.86 -7.67 -5.37
C ARG A 66 -2.10 -8.48 -5.79
N ASP A 67 -3.29 -8.10 -5.32
CA ASP A 67 -4.57 -8.74 -5.69
C ASP A 67 -5.20 -8.00 -6.87
N ASP A 68 -5.59 -8.66 -7.97
CA ASP A 68 -6.28 -8.03 -9.11
C ASP A 68 -7.68 -8.60 -9.31
N SER A 69 -8.30 -9.16 -8.27
CA SER A 69 -9.63 -9.75 -8.44
C SER A 69 -10.64 -8.68 -8.90
N ALA A 70 -11.46 -9.02 -9.90
CA ALA A 70 -12.43 -8.09 -10.49
C ALA A 70 -13.51 -7.59 -9.49
N ASN A 71 -13.63 -8.25 -8.33
CA ASN A 71 -14.56 -7.88 -7.25
C ASN A 71 -13.86 -7.16 -6.09
N TRP A 72 -12.59 -6.82 -6.23
CA TRP A 72 -11.82 -6.20 -5.17
C TRP A 72 -12.27 -4.75 -4.93
N ARG A 73 -12.41 -4.39 -3.64
CA ARG A 73 -12.86 -3.07 -3.17
C ARG A 73 -11.81 -2.44 -2.24
N PRO A 74 -10.72 -1.88 -2.79
CA PRO A 74 -9.64 -1.30 -2.00
C PRO A 74 -10.12 -0.17 -1.06
N GLU A 75 -11.13 0.59 -1.47
CA GLU A 75 -11.70 1.68 -0.68
C GLU A 75 -12.35 1.17 0.61
N GLU A 76 -13.03 0.02 0.57
CA GLU A 76 -13.67 -0.58 1.75
C GLU A 76 -12.62 -1.06 2.74
N GLU A 77 -11.60 -1.79 2.29
CA GLU A 77 -10.52 -2.26 3.15
C GLU A 77 -9.76 -1.10 3.81
N VAL A 78 -9.49 -0.03 3.06
CA VAL A 78 -8.82 1.17 3.59
C VAL A 78 -9.72 1.90 4.59
N GLN A 79 -11.00 2.06 4.28
CA GLN A 79 -11.93 2.72 5.19
C GLN A 79 -12.05 1.94 6.50
N GLU A 80 -12.11 0.61 6.46
CA GLU A 80 -12.12 -0.20 7.67
C GLU A 80 -10.83 -0.06 8.49
N ALA A 81 -9.67 0.05 7.85
CA ALA A 81 -8.38 0.27 8.53
C ALA A 81 -8.33 1.66 9.19
N ILE A 82 -8.86 2.68 8.50
CA ILE A 82 -9.03 4.03 9.03
C ILE A 82 -9.97 4.00 10.23
N ASP A 83 -11.16 3.40 10.11
CA ASP A 83 -12.16 3.32 11.18
C ASP A 83 -11.61 2.60 12.41
N ALA A 84 -10.89 1.49 12.21
CA ALA A 84 -10.22 0.76 13.30
C ALA A 84 -9.17 1.63 14.01
N THR A 85 -8.41 2.43 13.25
CA THR A 85 -7.44 3.37 13.81
C THR A 85 -8.10 4.51 14.56
N GLN A 86 -9.19 5.07 14.02
CA GLN A 86 -9.96 6.16 14.61
C GLN A 86 -10.70 5.74 15.90
N LYS A 87 -11.08 4.47 16.05
CA LYS A 87 -11.62 3.95 17.32
C LYS A 87 -10.64 4.15 18.49
N LEU A 88 -9.34 4.00 18.23
CA LEU A 88 -8.26 4.20 19.21
C LEU A 88 -7.80 5.66 19.28
N HIS A 89 -7.86 6.36 18.14
CA HIS A 89 -7.43 7.75 18.00
C HIS A 89 -8.58 8.61 17.46
N ARG A 90 -9.60 8.87 18.28
CA ARG A 90 -10.83 9.58 17.86
C ARG A 90 -10.63 10.96 17.24
N GLN A 91 -9.47 11.56 17.46
CA GLN A 91 -9.13 12.86 16.89
C GLN A 91 -8.50 12.73 15.50
N ALA A 92 -7.96 11.57 15.13
CA ALA A 92 -7.31 11.33 13.85
C ALA A 92 -8.35 11.42 12.73
N ASP A 93 -8.01 12.15 11.68
CA ASP A 93 -8.80 12.27 10.47
C ASP A 93 -7.87 11.91 9.32
N PHE A 94 -8.32 11.09 8.38
CA PHE A 94 -7.47 10.57 7.33
C PHE A 94 -8.05 10.91 5.97
N GLN A 95 -7.16 11.12 5.01
CA GLN A 95 -7.50 11.21 3.61
C GLN A 95 -6.71 10.13 2.86
N PHE A 96 -7.31 9.56 1.82
CA PHE A 96 -6.63 8.58 1.00
C PHE A 96 -6.90 8.78 -0.48
N ALA A 97 -5.97 8.32 -1.30
CA ALA A 97 -6.07 8.27 -2.75
C ALA A 97 -5.66 6.90 -3.26
N VAL A 98 -6.52 6.28 -4.07
CA VAL A 98 -6.18 5.06 -4.80
C VAL A 98 -5.47 5.45 -6.09
N LEU A 99 -4.22 5.04 -6.22
CA LEU A 99 -3.40 5.31 -7.38
C LEU A 99 -3.60 4.24 -8.45
N ARG A 100 -3.23 4.57 -9.69
CA ARG A 100 -3.33 3.63 -10.82
C ARG A 100 -2.41 2.42 -10.60
N PRO A 101 -2.78 1.24 -11.14
CA PRO A 101 -1.89 0.08 -11.16
C PRO A 101 -0.57 0.47 -11.79
N VAL A 102 0.53 -0.02 -11.22
CA VAL A 102 1.85 0.14 -11.83
C VAL A 102 2.26 -1.24 -12.33
N CYS A 103 2.48 -1.36 -13.63
CA CYS A 103 3.15 -2.53 -14.17
C CYS A 103 4.57 -2.52 -13.66
N VAL A 104 4.98 -3.61 -13.01
CA VAL A 104 6.34 -3.72 -12.53
C VAL A 104 6.92 -5.00 -13.04
N THR A 105 8.02 -4.85 -13.78
CA THR A 105 8.79 -5.95 -14.35
C THR A 105 9.53 -6.66 -13.23
N ASP A 106 9.64 -7.99 -13.33
CA ASP A 106 10.11 -9.02 -12.38
C ASP A 106 11.28 -8.67 -11.41
N ASP A 107 12.06 -7.61 -11.62
CA ASP A 107 13.20 -7.22 -10.77
C ASP A 107 12.84 -6.13 -9.75
N LEU A 108 11.71 -6.30 -9.07
CA LEU A 108 11.37 -5.50 -7.90
C LEU A 108 11.95 -6.11 -6.63
N THR A 109 13.25 -5.87 -6.40
CA THR A 109 13.74 -5.88 -5.03
C THR A 109 13.08 -4.73 -4.26
N ASP A 110 13.06 -4.79 -2.91
CA ASP A 110 12.55 -3.70 -2.03
C ASP A 110 13.13 -2.31 -2.44
N ASP A 111 14.30 -2.29 -3.09
CA ASP A 111 15.00 -1.09 -3.58
C ASP A 111 14.35 -0.48 -4.84
N THR A 112 13.86 -1.28 -5.78
CA THR A 112 13.26 -0.78 -7.04
C THR A 112 11.90 -0.12 -6.79
N PHE A 113 11.17 -0.58 -5.78
CA PHE A 113 9.96 0.09 -5.29
C PHE A 113 10.24 1.43 -4.61
N GLY A 114 11.40 1.58 -3.96
CA GLY A 114 11.84 2.86 -3.39
C GLY A 114 11.85 3.95 -4.46
N ASN A 115 12.52 3.65 -5.59
CA ASN A 115 12.71 4.54 -6.73
C ASN A 115 11.40 4.93 -7.45
N LEU A 116 10.39 4.06 -7.46
CA LEU A 116 9.10 4.34 -8.13
C LEU A 116 8.35 5.51 -7.49
N PHE A 117 8.62 5.79 -6.21
CA PHE A 117 7.91 6.80 -5.42
C PHE A 117 8.86 7.87 -4.84
N ASP A 118 10.10 7.96 -5.32
CA ASP A 118 11.07 8.98 -4.89
C ASP A 118 10.74 10.40 -5.38
N GLY A 119 9.69 10.55 -6.20
CA GLY A 119 9.17 11.84 -6.65
C GLY A 119 7.86 12.29 -5.98
N LEU A 120 7.42 11.62 -4.90
CA LEU A 120 6.15 11.91 -4.21
C LEU A 120 6.32 12.56 -2.82
N ASP A 121 7.41 13.29 -2.60
CA ASP A 121 7.61 14.10 -1.37
C ASP A 121 6.73 15.36 -1.34
#